data_AF-A0A0W8G7P5-F1
#
_entry.id   AF-A0A0W8G7P5-F1
#
_cell.length_a   1.000
_cell.length_b   1.000
_cell.length_c   1.000
_cell.angle_alpha   90.00
_cell.angle_beta   90.00
_cell.angle_gamma   90.00
#
_symmetry.space_group_name_H-M   'P 1'
#
loop_
_entity.id
_entity.type
_entity.pdbx_description
1 polymer ?
#
loop_
_entity_poly.entity_id
_entity_poly.type
_entity_poly.pdbx_seq_one_letter_code
_entity_poly.pdbx_strand_id
1 'polypeptide(L)'
;MYFPESNCPFYRVTNFHNYSYNNTPDPDGPTPRHRALMTEVSFSGHKPENEAGHIERAVSGLGAAGLLEPGEDARVVSTWQARLDYAYPIPCLERDAALAVIQPLLEAADIFSRGRFGGFKYEVGNMDHSVMQGVQWADRMVTGAPETIYRLA
;
A
#
# COMPACT_ATOMS: atom_id res chain seq x y z
N MET A 1 -7.51 -1.32 10.64
CA MET A 1 -8.04 -2.55 11.28
C MET A 1 -7.54 -3.74 10.50
N TYR A 2 -7.18 -4.84 11.17
CA TYR A 2 -6.61 -6.04 10.54
C TYR A 2 -7.58 -7.21 10.66
N PHE A 3 -7.67 -8.03 9.62
CA PHE A 3 -8.64 -9.11 9.49
C PHE A 3 -7.91 -10.41 9.11
N PRO A 4 -7.54 -11.24 10.10
CA PRO A 4 -6.86 -12.52 9.85
C PRO A 4 -7.82 -13.65 9.46
N GLU A 5 -9.12 -13.53 9.74
CA GLU A 5 -10.11 -14.56 9.43
C GLU A 5 -10.39 -14.70 7.92
N SER A 6 -10.97 -15.83 7.52
CA SER A 6 -11.33 -16.14 6.14
C SER A 6 -12.75 -15.69 5.73
N ASN A 7 -13.43 -14.93 6.57
CA ASN A 7 -14.81 -14.46 6.33
C ASN A 7 -14.89 -13.20 5.45
N CYS A 8 -13.75 -12.61 5.09
CA CYS A 8 -13.65 -11.43 4.22
C CYS A 8 -12.40 -11.54 3.31
N PRO A 9 -12.38 -10.84 2.17
CA PRO A 9 -11.25 -10.93 1.23
C PRO A 9 -10.07 -10.02 1.61
N PHE A 10 -10.32 -8.97 2.40
CA PHE A 10 -9.34 -7.95 2.74
C PHE A 10 -8.52 -8.31 3.97
N TYR A 11 -7.25 -7.95 3.98
CA TYR A 11 -6.41 -8.08 5.17
C TYR A 11 -6.44 -6.82 6.04
N ARG A 12 -6.86 -5.68 5.47
CA ARG A 12 -6.91 -4.38 6.15
C ARG A 12 -8.11 -3.56 5.70
N VAL A 13 -8.71 -2.85 6.67
CA VAL A 13 -9.70 -1.80 6.42
C VAL A 13 -9.30 -0.52 7.16
N THR A 14 -9.42 0.60 6.47
CA THR A 14 -9.21 1.95 6.99
C THR A 14 -10.54 2.69 7.03
N ASN A 15 -10.89 3.25 8.19
CA ASN A 15 -12.01 4.20 8.34
C ASN A 15 -11.61 5.55 7.75
N PHE A 16 -11.58 5.64 6.41
CA PHE A 16 -10.98 6.77 5.70
C PHE A 16 -11.70 8.11 5.95
N HIS A 17 -13.00 8.05 6.28
CA HIS A 17 -13.79 9.20 6.72
C HIS A 17 -13.31 9.81 8.06
N ASN A 18 -12.62 9.04 8.91
CA ASN A 18 -12.07 9.56 10.16
C ASN A 18 -10.79 10.38 9.95
N TYR A 19 -10.14 10.28 8.79
CA TYR A 19 -8.92 11.06 8.50
C TYR A 19 -9.26 12.52 8.20
N SER A 20 -10.39 12.76 7.55
CA SER A 20 -10.90 14.10 7.25
C SER A 20 -12.36 14.02 6.86
N TYR A 21 -13.18 14.96 7.36
CA TYR A 21 -14.57 15.12 6.95
C TYR A 21 -14.71 15.40 5.43
N ASN A 22 -13.66 15.93 4.80
CA ASN A 22 -13.61 16.18 3.35
C ASN A 22 -13.36 14.92 2.50
N ASN A 23 -13.13 13.75 3.12
CA ASN A 23 -12.99 12.48 2.39
C ASN A 23 -14.34 11.85 2.01
N THR A 24 -15.45 12.49 2.38
CA THR A 24 -16.82 12.06 2.09
C THR A 24 -17.66 13.23 1.59
N PRO A 25 -18.73 12.99 0.81
CA PRO A 25 -19.62 14.05 0.36
C PRO A 25 -20.44 14.64 1.52
N ASP A 26 -20.82 15.92 1.36
CA ASP A 26 -21.71 16.70 2.23
C ASP A 26 -21.39 16.64 3.74
N PRO A 27 -20.17 17.01 4.17
CA PRO A 27 -19.84 17.07 5.59
C PRO A 27 -20.68 18.14 6.31
N ASP A 28 -21.14 17.85 7.53
CA ASP A 28 -21.80 18.82 8.42
C ASP A 28 -20.80 19.35 9.45
N GLY A 29 -19.95 20.28 8.99
CA GLY A 29 -18.78 20.69 9.76
C GLY A 29 -17.85 19.49 10.02
N PRO A 30 -17.39 19.25 11.27
CA PRO A 30 -16.52 18.13 11.60
C PRO A 30 -17.25 16.78 11.71
N THR A 31 -18.57 16.73 11.47
CA THR A 31 -19.37 15.50 11.54
C THR A 31 -19.65 14.96 10.13
N PRO A 32 -19.04 13.84 9.72
CA PRO A 32 -19.32 13.23 8.42
C PRO A 32 -20.76 12.71 8.38
N ARG A 33 -21.51 13.03 7.31
CA ARG A 33 -22.84 12.43 7.04
C ARG A 33 -22.76 11.05 6.40
N HIS A 34 -21.61 10.72 5.82
CA HIS A 34 -21.33 9.44 5.18
C HIS A 34 -20.10 8.78 5.82
N ARG A 35 -19.99 7.46 5.66
CA ARG A 35 -18.80 6.69 6.02
C ARG A 35 -18.06 6.25 4.76
N ALA A 36 -16.74 6.34 4.79
CA ALA A 36 -15.84 5.77 3.77
C ALA A 36 -14.98 4.67 4.40
N LEU A 37 -15.14 3.44 3.91
CA LEU A 37 -14.35 2.27 4.31
C LEU A 37 -13.44 1.88 3.15
N MET A 38 -12.14 2.01 3.35
CA MET A 38 -11.14 1.65 2.33
C MET A 38 -10.56 0.29 2.68
N THR A 39 -10.85 -0.71 1.84
CA THR A 39 -10.39 -2.09 2.02
C THR A 39 -9.13 -2.34 1.17
N GLU A 40 -8.27 -3.24 1.63
CA GLU A 40 -7.08 -3.67 0.89
C GLU A 40 -7.02 -5.19 0.79
N VAL A 41 -6.89 -5.69 -0.43
CA VAL A 41 -6.85 -7.11 -0.77
C VAL A 41 -5.55 -7.40 -1.52
N SER A 42 -4.78 -8.39 -1.06
CA SER A 42 -3.55 -8.82 -1.73
C SER A 42 -3.84 -9.90 -2.76
N PHE A 43 -3.02 -9.93 -3.82
CA PHE A 43 -3.03 -10.99 -4.82
C PHE A 43 -1.59 -11.34 -5.24
N SER A 44 -1.37 -12.58 -5.66
CA SER A 44 -0.10 -13.09 -6.21
C SER A 44 -0.34 -14.41 -6.93
N GLY A 45 0.70 -15.02 -7.49
CA GLY A 45 0.63 -16.41 -7.99
C GLY A 45 0.29 -17.43 -6.90
N HIS A 46 0.56 -17.13 -5.62
CA HIS A 46 0.26 -18.00 -4.48
C HIS A 46 -1.11 -17.71 -3.84
N LYS A 47 -1.64 -16.51 -4.06
CA LYS A 47 -2.98 -16.10 -3.63
C LYS A 47 -3.66 -15.42 -4.83
N PRO A 48 -4.20 -16.19 -5.78
CA PRO A 48 -4.95 -15.60 -6.89
C PRO A 48 -6.19 -14.88 -6.34
N GLU A 49 -6.54 -13.76 -6.96
CA GLU A 49 -7.76 -13.01 -6.66
C GLU A 49 -8.66 -12.98 -7.88
N ASN A 50 -9.96 -13.18 -7.70
CA ASN A 50 -10.93 -13.09 -8.77
C ASN A 50 -11.43 -11.65 -8.90
N GLU A 51 -11.15 -10.97 -9.99
CA GLU A 51 -11.59 -9.58 -10.15
C GLU A 51 -13.11 -9.47 -10.36
N ALA A 52 -13.74 -10.50 -10.93
CA ALA A 52 -15.18 -10.51 -11.13
C ALA A 52 -15.90 -10.55 -9.78
N GLY A 53 -16.80 -9.60 -9.54
CA GLY A 53 -17.59 -9.51 -8.31
C GLY A 53 -16.79 -9.12 -7.06
N HIS A 54 -15.60 -8.52 -7.22
CA HIS A 54 -14.71 -8.20 -6.11
C HIS A 54 -15.32 -7.20 -5.12
N ILE A 55 -15.98 -6.16 -5.64
CA ILE A 55 -16.63 -5.12 -4.82
C ILE A 55 -17.73 -5.73 -3.95
N GLU A 56 -18.57 -6.59 -4.52
CA GLU A 56 -19.68 -7.24 -3.83
C GLU A 56 -19.17 -8.15 -2.70
N ARG A 57 -18.09 -8.90 -2.95
CA ARG A 57 -17.43 -9.70 -1.90
C ARG A 57 -16.78 -8.84 -0.82
N ALA A 58 -16.19 -7.71 -1.18
CA ALA A 58 -15.63 -6.78 -0.20
C ALA A 58 -16.75 -6.18 0.67
N VAL A 59 -17.87 -5.74 0.09
CA VAL A 59 -19.04 -5.22 0.84
C VAL A 59 -19.64 -6.30 1.74
N SER A 60 -19.84 -7.52 1.23
CA SER A 60 -20.31 -8.65 2.03
C SER A 60 -19.34 -8.97 3.19
N GLY A 61 -18.03 -8.94 2.91
CA GLY A 61 -16.98 -9.13 3.91
C GLY A 61 -16.98 -8.04 4.99
N LEU A 62 -17.30 -6.78 4.66
CA LEU A 62 -17.48 -5.71 5.64
C LEU A 62 -18.64 -6.01 6.60
N GLY A 63 -19.76 -6.54 6.10
CA GLY A 63 -20.86 -7.02 6.93
C GLY A 63 -20.46 -8.22 7.81
N ALA A 64 -19.78 -9.22 7.24
CA ALA A 64 -19.30 -10.39 7.97
C ALA A 64 -18.28 -10.03 9.07
N ALA A 65 -17.53 -8.95 8.89
CA ALA A 65 -16.58 -8.40 9.86
C ALA A 65 -17.23 -7.45 10.87
N GLY A 66 -18.55 -7.23 10.83
CA GLY A 66 -19.29 -6.35 11.73
C GLY A 66 -19.05 -4.85 11.51
N LEU A 67 -18.59 -4.46 10.31
CA LEU A 67 -18.38 -3.06 9.94
C LEU A 67 -19.61 -2.42 9.26
N LEU A 68 -20.53 -3.26 8.78
CA LEU A 68 -21.83 -2.87 8.25
C LEU A 68 -22.93 -3.63 9.01
N GLU A 69 -23.96 -2.89 9.42
CA GLU A 69 -25.18 -3.45 9.99
C GLU A 69 -26.05 -4.08 8.87
N PRO A 70 -26.95 -5.03 9.21
CA PRO A 70 -27.87 -5.62 8.25
C PRO A 70 -28.66 -4.57 7.46
N GLY A 71 -28.61 -4.64 6.13
CA GLY A 71 -29.29 -3.71 5.21
C GLY A 71 -28.53 -2.40 4.92
N GLU A 72 -27.36 -2.17 5.54
CA GLU A 72 -26.54 -0.99 5.20
C GLU A 72 -25.84 -1.12 3.83
N ASP A 73 -25.67 -2.34 3.33
CA ASP A 73 -25.17 -2.62 1.99
C ASP A 73 -26.05 -1.99 0.89
N ALA A 74 -27.37 -1.98 1.09
CA ALA A 74 -28.32 -1.32 0.20
C ALA A 74 -28.21 0.23 0.20
N ARG A 75 -27.47 0.81 1.17
CA ARG A 75 -27.24 2.27 1.27
C ARG A 75 -25.86 2.68 0.76
N VAL A 76 -25.10 1.77 0.15
CA VAL A 76 -23.82 2.12 -0.48
C VAL A 76 -24.07 3.07 -1.64
N VAL A 77 -23.62 4.31 -1.50
CA VAL A 77 -23.83 5.38 -2.50
C VAL A 77 -22.71 5.48 -3.53
N SER A 78 -21.54 4.90 -3.23
CA SER A 78 -20.37 4.91 -4.11
C SER A 78 -19.44 3.76 -3.80
N THR A 79 -18.82 3.22 -4.85
CA THR A 79 -17.79 2.18 -4.78
C THR A 79 -16.64 2.57 -5.69
N TRP A 80 -15.41 2.26 -5.28
CA TRP A 80 -14.21 2.50 -6.07
C TRP A 80 -13.24 1.34 -5.91
N GLN A 81 -12.56 0.99 -7.00
CA GLN A 81 -11.56 -0.06 -7.05
C GLN A 81 -10.37 0.40 -7.88
N ALA A 82 -9.17 0.18 -7.36
CA ALA A 82 -7.94 0.24 -8.14
C ALA A 82 -7.13 -1.04 -7.94
N ARG A 83 -6.55 -1.53 -9.03
CA ARG A 83 -5.66 -2.67 -9.04
C ARG A 83 -4.23 -2.18 -9.23
N LEU A 84 -3.35 -2.56 -8.30
CA LEU A 84 -1.94 -2.18 -8.32
C LEU A 84 -1.09 -3.44 -8.52
N ASP A 85 -0.48 -3.59 -9.70
CA ASP A 85 0.42 -4.73 -10.00
C ASP A 85 1.63 -4.77 -9.07
N TYR A 86 2.13 -3.59 -8.70
CA TYR A 86 3.27 -3.42 -7.81
C TYR A 86 2.82 -2.67 -6.56
N ALA A 87 2.40 -3.43 -5.53
CA ALA A 87 1.97 -2.87 -4.25
C ALA A 87 2.99 -3.08 -3.12
N TYR A 88 3.53 -4.29 -2.95
CA TYR A 88 4.48 -4.63 -1.89
C TYR A 88 5.77 -5.24 -2.46
N PRO A 89 6.96 -4.64 -2.18
CA PRO A 89 8.23 -5.34 -2.39
C PRO A 89 8.36 -6.42 -1.31
N ILE A 90 8.23 -7.69 -1.70
CA ILE A 90 8.21 -8.81 -0.75
C ILE A 90 9.62 -9.02 -0.17
N PRO A 91 9.80 -9.01 1.17
CA PRO A 91 11.07 -9.32 1.81
C PRO A 91 11.31 -10.83 1.82
N CYS A 92 11.49 -11.43 0.64
CA CYS A 92 11.83 -12.85 0.50
C CYS A 92 13.28 -13.14 0.95
N LEU A 93 13.59 -14.41 1.18
CA LEU A 93 14.89 -14.85 1.68
C LEU A 93 16.02 -14.50 0.70
N GLU A 94 15.72 -14.50 -0.59
CA GLU A 94 16.68 -14.28 -1.68
C GLU A 94 16.88 -12.79 -1.99
N ARG A 95 16.05 -11.90 -1.42
CA ARG A 95 16.00 -10.48 -1.78
C ARG A 95 17.36 -9.81 -1.69
N ASP A 96 18.03 -9.92 -0.55
CA ASP A 96 19.27 -9.17 -0.31
C ASP A 96 20.43 -9.69 -1.17
N ALA A 97 20.50 -11.00 -1.40
CA ALA A 97 21.47 -11.59 -2.32
C ALA A 97 21.26 -11.12 -3.76
N ALA A 98 20.00 -10.99 -4.22
CA ALA A 98 19.69 -10.45 -5.53
C ALA A 98 20.05 -8.96 -5.63
N LEU A 99 19.70 -8.15 -4.62
CA LEU A 99 20.02 -6.72 -4.59
C LEU A 99 21.52 -6.44 -4.55
N ALA A 100 22.30 -7.28 -3.87
CA ALA A 100 23.76 -7.20 -3.84
C ALA A 100 24.41 -7.42 -5.21
N VAL A 101 23.71 -8.05 -6.16
CA VAL A 101 24.14 -8.18 -7.56
C VAL A 101 23.57 -7.06 -8.43
N ILE A 102 22.27 -6.79 -8.31
CA ILE A 102 21.55 -5.86 -9.20
C ILE A 102 22.02 -4.42 -8.99
N GLN A 103 22.10 -3.94 -7.75
CA GLN A 103 22.39 -2.53 -7.48
C GLN A 103 23.80 -2.12 -7.92
N PRO A 104 24.88 -2.88 -7.64
CA PRO A 104 26.21 -2.52 -8.14
C PRO A 104 26.31 -2.55 -9.67
N LEU A 105 25.61 -3.46 -10.34
CA LEU A 105 25.57 -3.50 -11.80
C LEU A 105 24.90 -2.25 -12.40
N LEU A 106 23.81 -1.78 -11.78
CA LEU A 106 23.16 -0.54 -12.19
C LEU A 106 24.04 0.69 -11.89
N GLU A 107 24.63 0.77 -10.70
CA GLU A 107 25.50 1.89 -10.33
C GLU A 107 26.76 1.97 -11.19
N ALA A 108 27.34 0.84 -11.62
CA ALA A 108 28.46 0.82 -12.57
C ALA A 108 28.10 1.37 -13.96
N ALA A 109 26.80 1.48 -14.27
CA ALA A 109 26.26 2.09 -15.48
C ALA A 109 25.66 3.48 -15.23
N ASP A 110 26.01 4.14 -14.11
CA ASP A 110 25.49 5.43 -13.67
C ASP A 110 23.95 5.45 -13.44
N ILE A 111 23.36 4.28 -13.11
CA ILE A 111 21.94 4.15 -12.79
C ILE A 111 21.76 3.89 -11.29
N PHE A 112 21.14 4.83 -10.58
CA PHE A 112 20.94 4.75 -9.12
C PHE A 112 19.48 4.42 -8.80
N SER A 113 19.16 3.12 -8.75
CA SER A 113 17.78 2.67 -8.52
C SER A 113 17.38 2.76 -7.04
N ARG A 114 16.39 3.61 -6.73
CA ARG A 114 15.92 3.94 -5.37
C ARG A 114 14.39 3.94 -5.26
N GLY A 115 13.89 4.07 -4.05
CA GLY A 115 12.47 4.12 -3.71
C GLY A 115 11.86 2.74 -3.46
N ARG A 116 10.53 2.69 -3.30
CA ARG A 116 9.79 1.48 -2.91
C ARG A 116 10.09 0.25 -3.77
N PHE A 117 10.10 0.42 -5.10
CA PHE A 117 10.36 -0.67 -6.05
C PHE A 117 11.73 -0.61 -6.71
N GLY A 118 12.36 0.57 -6.80
CA GLY A 118 13.73 0.66 -7.28
C GLY A 118 14.73 0.08 -6.29
N GLY A 119 14.55 0.37 -5.00
CA GLY A 119 15.36 -0.20 -3.93
C GLY A 119 14.89 -1.58 -3.45
N PHE A 120 13.60 -1.91 -3.62
CA PHE A 120 12.95 -3.17 -3.25
C PHE A 120 13.08 -3.58 -1.76
N LYS A 121 13.37 -2.64 -0.86
CA LYS A 121 13.44 -2.88 0.59
C LYS A 121 12.21 -2.31 1.27
N TYR A 122 11.27 -3.17 1.67
CA TYR A 122 10.01 -2.77 2.31
C TYR A 122 10.22 -1.94 3.58
N GLU A 123 11.20 -2.32 4.40
CA GLU A 123 11.57 -1.67 5.65
C GLU A 123 11.96 -0.18 5.48
N VAL A 124 12.39 0.21 4.27
CA VAL A 124 12.67 1.60 3.89
C VAL A 124 11.85 2.03 2.67
N GLY A 125 10.62 1.52 2.55
CA GLY A 125 9.73 1.69 1.39
C GLY A 125 8.48 2.55 1.64
N ASN A 126 8.41 3.25 2.77
CA ASN A 126 7.36 4.22 3.07
C ASN A 126 7.58 5.54 2.31
N MET A 127 6.63 6.47 2.40
CA MET A 127 6.69 7.76 1.69
C MET A 127 7.91 8.59 2.10
N ASP A 128 8.12 8.77 3.40
CA ASP A 128 9.25 9.49 3.98
C ASP A 128 10.58 8.84 3.58
N HIS A 129 10.70 7.52 3.71
CA HIS A 129 11.90 6.81 3.28
C HIS A 129 12.17 7.00 1.78
N SER A 130 11.16 6.85 0.93
CA SER A 130 11.33 6.96 -0.52
C SER A 130 11.77 8.36 -0.94
N VAL A 131 11.19 9.40 -0.34
CA VAL A 131 11.62 10.80 -0.53
C VAL A 131 13.06 10.97 -0.07
N MET A 132 13.39 10.49 1.12
CA MET A 132 14.73 10.65 1.69
C MET A 132 15.81 9.88 0.91
N GLN A 133 15.47 8.75 0.28
CA GLN A 133 16.42 8.08 -0.62
C GLN A 133 16.79 8.96 -1.82
N GLY A 134 15.82 9.67 -2.41
CA GLY A 134 16.10 10.63 -3.49
C GLY A 134 16.94 11.82 -3.02
N VAL A 135 16.63 12.36 -1.82
CA VAL A 135 17.39 13.46 -1.21
C VAL A 135 18.84 13.04 -0.93
N GLN A 136 19.05 11.87 -0.33
CA GLN A 136 20.39 11.38 0.00
C GLN A 136 21.20 10.99 -1.23
N TRP A 137 20.56 10.47 -2.27
CA TRP A 137 21.23 10.26 -3.55
C TRP A 137 21.71 11.59 -4.15
N ALA A 138 20.85 12.62 -4.18
CA ALA A 138 21.23 13.93 -4.69
C ALA A 138 22.40 14.54 -3.88
N ASP A 139 22.38 14.40 -2.56
CA ASP A 139 23.47 14.85 -1.69
C ASP A 139 24.77 14.07 -1.98
N ARG A 140 24.70 12.73 -2.11
CA ARG A 140 25.84 11.89 -2.52
C ARG A 140 26.47 12.38 -3.82
N MET A 141 25.67 12.75 -4.82
CA MET A 141 26.19 13.23 -6.12
C MET A 141 26.87 14.59 -6.02
N VAL A 142 26.45 15.47 -5.12
CA VAL A 142 26.97 16.85 -5.01
C VAL A 142 28.12 16.94 -4.01
N THR A 143 28.01 16.26 -2.87
CA THR A 143 28.92 16.43 -1.72
C THR A 143 29.75 15.18 -1.42
N GLY A 144 29.42 14.03 -2.00
CA GLY A 144 30.01 12.75 -1.65
C GLY A 144 29.51 12.18 -0.32
N ALA A 145 28.48 12.79 0.30
CA ALA A 145 27.89 12.27 1.54
C ALA A 145 27.29 10.86 1.32
N PRO A 146 27.47 9.92 2.27
CA PRO A 146 26.94 8.56 2.10
C PRO A 146 25.43 8.52 2.29
N GLU A 147 24.77 7.66 1.52
CA GLU A 147 23.36 7.31 1.74
C GLU A 147 23.22 6.49 3.04
N THR A 148 22.26 6.87 3.89
CA THR A 148 22.05 6.23 5.20
C THR A 148 20.74 5.47 5.32
N ILE A 149 19.74 5.84 4.52
CA ILE A 149 18.45 5.15 4.45
C ILE A 149 18.54 3.93 3.54
N TYR A 150 19.09 4.06 2.33
CA TYR A 150 19.28 2.94 1.43
C TYR A 150 20.71 2.41 1.53
N ARG A 151 20.84 1.16 2.00
CA ARG A 151 22.12 0.45 2.10
C ARG A 151 21.96 -0.99 1.65
N LEU A 152 22.94 -1.47 0.90
CA LEU A 152 23.19 -2.91 0.75
C LEU A 152 23.78 -3.41 2.08
N ALA A 153 23.32 -4.58 2.52
CA ALA A 153 23.84 -5.21 3.73
C ALA A 153 25.28 -5.70 3.51
#